data_AF-A0A9P7HM61-F1
#
_entry.id   AF-A0A9P7HM61-F1
#
_cell.length_a   1.000
_cell.length_b   1.000
_cell.length_c   1.000
_cell.angle_alpha   90.00
_cell.angle_beta   90.00
_cell.angle_gamma   90.00
#
_symmetry.space_group_name_H-M   'P 1'
#
loop_
_entity.id
_entity.type
_entity.pdbx_description
1 polymer ?
#
loop_
_entity_poly.entity_id
_entity_poly.type
_entity_poly.pdbx_seq_one_letter_code
_entity_poly.pdbx_strand_id
1 'polypeptide(L)'
;MAEHGKQAPDSSQPSAPSFDKSPTAAPNATPTETPLPSPPDSAERARVAAVALPQVLAKVLSELEARPFDLNEDYHKTFPLSWEEFKCAREEIEATFRRFDYNPFKGEITIRMPSFVHDSFAGSFNTAVLAKLLPLMDGDTDTAKFVASIRSILSVDISLDYQRQPANLGDDVDKKEQKSPDLQYCHLESEHSGVVIEVAYSQQGKELKKLAKAYIGGSKGGIKAVIGFDINKDKESTISV
;
A
#
# COMPACT_ATOMS: atom_id res chain seq x y z
N MET A 1 -40.30 37.07 56.82
CA MET A 1 -41.29 36.11 56.29
C MET A 1 -40.83 35.75 54.88
N ALA A 2 -40.65 34.53 54.44
CA ALA A 2 -40.54 33.19 55.02
C ALA A 2 -39.76 32.37 53.98
N GLU A 3 -39.38 31.17 54.38
CA GLU A 3 -38.28 30.36 53.85
C GLU A 3 -38.80 29.20 52.95
N HIS A 4 -37.87 28.48 52.29
CA HIS A 4 -37.97 27.10 51.76
C HIS A 4 -38.87 26.85 50.50
N GLY A 5 -38.53 25.96 49.55
CA GLY A 5 -37.48 24.94 49.48
C GLY A 5 -37.32 24.30 48.08
N LYS A 6 -36.29 23.46 47.95
CA LYS A 6 -35.85 22.70 46.77
C LYS A 6 -36.80 21.53 46.41
N GLN A 7 -36.88 21.16 45.13
CA GLN A 7 -37.08 19.77 44.69
C GLN A 7 -36.59 19.55 43.24
N ALA A 8 -35.87 18.45 43.03
CA ALA A 8 -35.31 17.99 41.76
C ALA A 8 -36.30 17.07 41.00
N PRO A 9 -36.23 16.97 39.66
CA PRO A 9 -36.95 15.93 38.93
C PRO A 9 -36.06 14.73 38.56
N ASP A 10 -36.47 13.62 39.15
CA ASP A 10 -36.54 12.22 38.70
C ASP A 10 -35.84 11.78 37.39
N SER A 11 -34.98 10.77 37.54
CA SER A 11 -34.34 9.99 36.47
C SER A 11 -35.24 8.83 36.07
N SER A 12 -35.70 8.80 34.83
CA SER A 12 -36.41 7.65 34.25
C SER A 12 -35.77 7.26 32.90
N GLN A 13 -35.00 6.18 32.90
CA GLN A 13 -34.55 5.46 31.70
C GLN A 13 -35.67 4.55 31.18
N PRO A 14 -35.92 4.47 29.86
CA PRO A 14 -36.80 3.44 29.29
C PRO A 14 -36.02 2.17 28.90
N SER A 15 -36.59 1.03 29.31
CA SER A 15 -36.15 -0.35 29.06
C SER A 15 -36.49 -0.86 27.65
N ALA A 16 -35.66 -1.78 27.14
CA ALA A 16 -35.85 -2.50 25.87
C ALA A 16 -36.89 -3.65 25.98
N PRO A 17 -37.59 -4.02 24.89
CA PRO A 17 -38.64 -5.03 24.92
C PRO A 17 -38.11 -6.47 24.80
N SER A 18 -38.67 -7.34 25.66
CA SER A 18 -38.59 -8.80 25.64
C SER A 18 -39.69 -9.37 24.75
N PHE A 19 -39.36 -10.36 23.91
CA PHE A 19 -40.32 -11.18 23.19
C PHE A 19 -40.20 -12.62 23.66
N ASP A 20 -41.27 -13.11 24.27
CA ASP A 20 -41.44 -14.51 24.61
C ASP A 20 -42.89 -14.90 24.26
N LYS A 21 -43.06 -15.97 23.47
CA LYS A 21 -44.31 -16.74 23.35
C LYS A 21 -44.11 -17.99 22.46
N SER A 22 -44.16 -19.15 23.12
CA SER A 22 -44.51 -20.45 22.53
C SER A 22 -46.03 -20.71 22.67
N PRO A 23 -46.64 -21.65 21.91
CA PRO A 23 -46.86 -22.98 22.50
C PRO A 23 -46.89 -24.21 21.54
N THR A 24 -46.33 -25.32 22.07
CA THR A 24 -46.62 -26.77 22.03
C THR A 24 -47.55 -27.43 20.98
N ALA A 25 -47.02 -28.46 20.27
CA ALA A 25 -47.53 -29.85 20.21
C ALA A 25 -46.61 -30.77 19.36
N ALA A 26 -46.26 -31.96 19.86
CA ALA A 26 -45.44 -32.98 19.18
C ALA A 26 -46.32 -34.07 18.52
N PRO A 27 -45.77 -34.82 17.54
CA PRO A 27 -45.57 -36.25 17.79
C PRO A 27 -44.23 -36.81 17.29
N ASN A 28 -43.86 -37.94 17.90
CA ASN A 28 -42.59 -38.67 17.82
C ASN A 28 -42.12 -39.04 16.39
N ALA A 29 -40.86 -38.74 16.09
CA ALA A 29 -40.05 -39.45 15.10
C ALA A 29 -38.57 -39.36 15.50
N THR A 30 -37.95 -40.51 15.72
CA THR A 30 -36.52 -40.66 16.06
C THR A 30 -35.68 -40.51 14.77
N PRO A 31 -34.73 -39.57 14.66
CA PRO A 31 -33.74 -39.59 13.59
C PRO A 31 -32.47 -40.30 14.08
N THR A 32 -32.06 -41.33 13.36
CA THR A 32 -30.75 -41.96 13.48
C THR A 32 -29.66 -40.93 13.13
N GLU A 33 -28.96 -40.40 14.13
CA GLU A 33 -27.77 -39.58 13.91
C GLU A 33 -26.67 -40.43 13.27
N THR A 34 -26.39 -40.14 12.00
CA THR A 34 -25.09 -40.46 11.40
C THR A 34 -24.10 -39.39 11.87
N PRO A 35 -22.90 -39.74 12.36
CA PRO A 35 -21.93 -38.73 12.76
C PRO A 35 -21.54 -37.89 11.55
N LEU A 36 -21.64 -36.57 11.70
CA LEU A 36 -21.06 -35.61 10.75
C LEU A 36 -19.55 -35.91 10.60
N PRO A 37 -18.98 -35.88 9.39
CA PRO A 37 -17.54 -36.00 9.22
C PRO A 37 -16.86 -34.84 9.96
N SER A 38 -15.89 -35.18 10.80
CA SER A 38 -15.06 -34.19 11.49
C SER A 38 -14.43 -33.23 10.47
N PRO A 39 -14.33 -31.92 10.78
CA PRO A 39 -13.58 -31.00 9.94
C PRO A 39 -12.14 -31.51 9.78
N PRO A 40 -11.51 -31.32 8.61
CA PRO A 40 -10.16 -31.81 8.36
C PRO A 40 -9.20 -31.30 9.43
N ASP A 41 -8.32 -32.20 9.84
CA ASP A 41 -7.33 -31.97 10.90
C ASP A 41 -6.53 -30.69 10.61
N SER A 42 -6.30 -29.86 11.62
CA SER A 42 -5.55 -28.59 11.47
C SER A 42 -4.12 -28.82 10.97
N ALA A 43 -3.60 -30.04 11.13
CA ALA A 43 -2.33 -30.48 10.55
C ALA A 43 -2.37 -30.63 9.02
N GLU A 44 -3.53 -30.87 8.40
CA GLU A 44 -3.67 -30.99 6.95
C GLU A 44 -3.73 -29.61 6.28
N ARG A 45 -4.26 -28.60 6.99
CA ARG A 45 -4.17 -27.18 6.58
C ARG A 45 -2.74 -26.64 6.63
N ALA A 46 -1.87 -27.25 7.46
CA ALA A 46 -0.46 -26.87 7.60
C ALA A 46 0.47 -27.47 6.52
N ARG A 47 -0.06 -28.19 5.52
CA ARG A 47 0.73 -28.83 4.46
C ARG A 47 0.79 -28.06 3.14
N VAL A 48 0.25 -26.85 3.08
CA VAL A 48 0.84 -25.88 2.17
C VAL A 48 2.12 -25.45 2.87
N ALA A 49 3.26 -26.03 2.49
CA ALA A 49 4.54 -25.56 2.98
C ALA A 49 4.56 -24.05 2.78
N ALA A 50 4.54 -23.28 3.87
CA ALA A 50 4.67 -21.83 3.81
C ALA A 50 5.93 -21.58 2.97
N VAL A 51 5.76 -20.97 1.79
CA VAL A 51 6.90 -20.78 0.89
C VAL A 51 7.85 -19.85 1.62
N ALA A 52 8.99 -20.40 2.03
CA ALA A 52 9.92 -19.69 2.87
C ALA A 52 10.52 -18.51 2.12
N LEU A 53 10.73 -17.41 2.83
CA LEU A 53 11.41 -16.23 2.30
C LEU A 53 12.79 -16.63 1.72
N PRO A 54 13.14 -16.17 0.50
CA PRO A 54 14.44 -16.46 -0.10
C PRO A 54 15.59 -16.10 0.85
N GLN A 55 16.64 -16.93 0.90
CA GLN A 55 17.73 -16.77 1.88
C GLN A 55 18.39 -15.39 1.83
N VAL A 56 18.49 -14.78 0.65
CA VAL A 56 19.03 -13.42 0.49
C VAL A 56 18.16 -12.40 1.23
N LEU A 57 16.83 -12.54 1.16
CA LEU A 57 15.88 -11.64 1.81
C LEU A 57 15.74 -11.94 3.30
N ALA A 58 15.84 -13.19 3.73
CA ALA A 58 15.90 -13.53 5.15
C ALA A 58 17.09 -12.86 5.85
N LYS A 59 18.25 -12.81 5.20
CA LYS A 59 19.43 -12.08 5.71
C LYS A 59 19.19 -10.57 5.79
N VAL A 60 18.50 -10.01 4.79
CA VAL A 60 18.13 -8.59 4.77
C VAL A 60 17.18 -8.27 5.93
N LEU A 61 16.18 -9.12 6.19
CA LEU A 61 15.29 -8.96 7.32
C LEU A 61 16.07 -8.92 8.65
N SER A 62 16.96 -9.87 8.88
CA SER A 62 17.81 -9.87 10.08
C SER A 62 18.71 -8.64 10.19
N GLU A 63 19.24 -8.13 9.06
CA GLU A 63 20.00 -6.88 9.03
C GLU A 63 19.14 -5.69 9.46
N LEU A 64 17.90 -5.62 8.95
CA LEU A 64 16.96 -4.55 9.26
C LEU A 64 16.49 -4.59 10.73
N GLU A 65 16.25 -5.78 11.27
CA GLU A 65 15.87 -5.98 12.68
C GLU A 65 17.01 -5.63 13.65
N ALA A 66 18.26 -5.91 13.26
CA ALA A 66 19.43 -5.54 14.05
C ALA A 66 19.78 -4.04 13.94
N ARG A 67 19.10 -3.30 13.06
CA ARG A 67 19.43 -1.90 12.76
C ARG A 67 19.00 -0.98 13.91
N PRO A 68 19.85 -0.04 14.37
CA PRO A 68 19.46 0.93 15.39
C PRO A 68 18.26 1.79 14.96
N PHE A 69 17.37 2.09 15.90
CA PHE A 69 16.13 2.83 15.66
C PHE A 69 16.35 4.29 15.20
N ASP A 70 17.50 4.90 15.50
CA ASP A 70 17.78 6.33 15.29
C ASP A 70 18.52 6.65 13.98
N LEU A 71 18.29 5.87 12.92
CA LEU A 71 18.93 6.14 11.65
C LEU A 71 18.10 7.11 10.82
N ASN A 72 18.61 8.34 10.73
CA ASN A 72 18.21 9.36 9.76
C ASN A 72 18.72 9.01 8.33
N GLU A 73 18.69 7.73 7.95
CA GLU A 73 19.17 7.26 6.65
C GLU A 73 18.26 6.17 6.11
N ASP A 74 17.83 6.36 4.87
CA ASP A 74 17.03 5.37 4.16
C ASP A 74 17.81 4.05 3.99
N TYR A 75 17.11 2.92 4.05
CA TYR A 75 17.62 1.67 3.53
C TYR A 75 17.20 1.55 2.07
N HIS A 76 18.17 1.45 1.16
CA HIS A 76 17.91 1.23 -0.25
C HIS A 76 19.00 0.31 -0.79
N LYS A 77 18.70 -0.99 -0.87
CA LYS A 77 19.66 -1.98 -1.35
C LYS A 77 19.01 -2.94 -2.34
N THR A 78 19.76 -3.24 -3.41
CA THR A 78 19.35 -4.15 -4.48
C THR A 78 20.04 -5.49 -4.31
N PHE A 79 19.29 -6.56 -4.51
CA PHE A 79 19.71 -7.94 -4.36
C PHE A 79 19.28 -8.76 -5.59
N PRO A 80 20.07 -9.76 -6.00
CA PRO A 80 19.64 -10.68 -7.04
C PRO A 80 18.49 -11.55 -6.53
N LEU A 81 17.43 -11.64 -7.32
CA LEU A 81 16.28 -12.52 -7.10
C LEU A 81 15.61 -12.82 -8.44
N SER A 82 15.69 -14.08 -8.89
CA SER A 82 15.13 -14.47 -10.19
C SER A 82 13.60 -14.36 -10.20
N TRP A 83 13.02 -14.31 -11.41
CA TRP A 83 11.56 -14.24 -11.57
C TRP A 83 10.83 -15.43 -10.97
N GLU A 84 11.39 -16.64 -11.09
CA GLU A 84 10.78 -17.85 -10.53
C GLU A 84 10.83 -17.84 -9.00
N GLU A 85 11.96 -17.44 -8.40
CA GLU A 85 12.06 -17.31 -6.94
C GLU A 85 11.11 -16.24 -6.40
N PHE A 86 11.04 -15.09 -7.07
CA PHE A 86 10.10 -14.02 -6.70
C PHE A 86 8.65 -14.49 -6.78
N LYS A 87 8.24 -15.12 -7.89
CA LYS A 87 6.88 -15.67 -8.03
C LYS A 87 6.54 -16.66 -6.95
N CYS A 88 7.44 -17.62 -6.68
CA CYS A 88 7.19 -18.62 -5.65
C CYS A 88 7.03 -18.00 -4.26
N ALA A 89 7.83 -17.00 -3.91
CA ALA A 89 7.83 -16.39 -2.58
C ALA A 89 7.05 -15.07 -2.49
N ARG A 90 6.25 -14.72 -3.50
CA ARG A 90 5.67 -13.37 -3.63
C ARG A 90 4.87 -12.96 -2.40
N GLU A 91 3.96 -13.82 -1.96
CA GLU A 91 3.10 -13.54 -0.80
C GLU A 91 3.93 -13.30 0.48
N GLU A 92 4.98 -14.09 0.69
CA GLU A 92 5.87 -13.94 1.85
C GLU A 92 6.70 -12.66 1.77
N ILE A 93 7.16 -12.29 0.56
CA ILE A 93 7.87 -11.02 0.32
C ILE A 93 6.97 -9.83 0.63
N GLU A 94 5.73 -9.84 0.12
CA GLU A 94 4.75 -8.77 0.34
C GLU A 94 4.30 -8.69 1.80
N ALA A 95 4.22 -9.82 2.51
CA ALA A 95 3.94 -9.85 3.94
C ALA A 95 5.11 -9.33 4.80
N THR A 96 6.35 -9.55 4.34
CA THR A 96 7.57 -9.19 5.09
C THR A 96 8.00 -7.74 4.86
N PHE A 97 8.04 -7.30 3.61
CA PHE A 97 8.60 -6.01 3.22
C PHE A 97 7.50 -5.05 2.79
N ARG A 98 7.34 -3.96 3.56
CA ARG A 98 6.32 -2.94 3.29
C ARG A 98 6.52 -2.23 1.94
N ARG A 99 7.76 -2.05 1.48
CA ARG A 99 8.10 -1.36 0.22
C ARG A 99 9.28 -2.06 -0.45
N PHE A 100 9.12 -2.38 -1.72
CA PHE A 100 10.19 -2.90 -2.56
C PHE A 100 9.93 -2.62 -4.03
N ASP A 101 11.00 -2.46 -4.79
CA ASP A 101 10.92 -2.48 -6.26
C ASP A 101 11.38 -3.85 -6.75
N TYR A 102 10.78 -4.36 -7.82
CA TYR A 102 11.19 -5.62 -8.42
C TYR A 102 11.32 -5.51 -9.94
N ASN A 103 12.48 -5.86 -10.48
CA ASN A 103 12.74 -5.88 -11.91
C ASN A 103 12.95 -7.34 -12.39
N PRO A 104 11.93 -7.98 -13.00
CA PRO A 104 12.04 -9.37 -13.46
C PRO A 104 12.98 -9.56 -14.64
N PHE A 105 13.31 -8.49 -15.37
CA PHE A 105 14.18 -8.54 -16.55
C PHE A 105 15.65 -8.53 -16.17
N LYS A 106 15.97 -7.94 -15.02
CA LYS A 106 17.30 -8.01 -14.41
C LYS A 106 17.42 -9.13 -13.38
N GLY A 107 16.29 -9.63 -12.86
CA GLY A 107 16.27 -10.57 -11.74
C GLY A 107 16.79 -9.89 -10.48
N GLU A 108 16.27 -8.71 -10.18
CA GLU A 108 16.73 -7.88 -9.07
C GLU A 108 15.54 -7.37 -8.24
N ILE A 109 15.65 -7.49 -6.91
CA ILE A 109 14.73 -6.89 -5.94
C ILE A 109 15.45 -5.80 -5.18
N THR A 110 14.80 -4.66 -4.98
CA THR A 110 15.33 -3.55 -4.18
C THR A 110 14.45 -3.33 -2.97
N ILE A 111 15.00 -3.57 -1.78
CA ILE A 111 14.28 -3.35 -0.52
C ILE A 111 14.44 -1.89 -0.12
N ARG A 112 13.30 -1.23 0.14
CA ARG A 112 13.21 0.19 0.51
C ARG A 112 12.68 0.32 1.93
N MET A 113 13.44 0.97 2.81
CA MET A 113 12.97 1.40 4.13
C MET A 113 13.29 2.88 4.28
N PRO A 114 12.33 3.77 3.93
CA PRO A 114 12.48 5.20 4.15
C PRO A 114 12.73 5.52 5.62
N SER A 115 13.54 6.53 5.87
CA SER A 115 13.70 7.12 7.19
C SER A 115 12.50 7.99 7.58
N PHE A 116 12.44 8.38 8.85
CA PHE A 116 11.43 9.30 9.35
C PHE A 116 11.42 10.64 8.57
N VAL A 117 12.59 11.20 8.26
CA VAL A 117 12.71 12.47 7.54
C VAL A 117 12.14 12.34 6.13
N HIS A 118 12.45 11.25 5.44
CA HIS A 118 11.91 10.95 4.12
C HIS A 118 10.37 10.89 4.15
N ASP A 119 9.80 10.01 4.97
CA ASP A 119 8.35 9.82 5.02
C ASP A 119 7.62 11.07 5.51
N SER A 120 8.22 11.82 6.46
CA SER A 120 7.68 13.10 6.95
C SER A 120 7.65 14.16 5.85
N PHE A 121 8.70 14.26 5.03
CA PHE A 121 8.75 15.18 3.89
C PHE A 121 7.69 14.82 2.86
N ALA A 122 7.59 13.55 2.47
CA ALA A 122 6.57 13.08 1.53
C ALA A 122 5.15 13.39 2.05
N GLY A 123 4.85 13.05 3.31
CA GLY A 123 3.55 13.35 3.93
C GLY A 123 3.22 14.85 3.96
N SER A 124 4.21 15.68 4.28
CA SER A 124 4.07 17.15 4.29
C SER A 124 3.83 17.71 2.88
N PHE A 125 4.55 17.21 1.88
CA PHE A 125 4.36 17.58 0.49
C PHE A 125 2.95 17.20 -0.02
N ASN A 126 2.50 15.98 0.28
CA ASN A 126 1.15 15.54 -0.05
C ASN A 126 0.08 16.46 0.56
N THR A 127 0.24 16.82 1.83
CA THR A 127 -0.66 17.75 2.53
C THR A 127 -0.68 19.12 1.84
N ALA A 128 0.49 19.64 1.47
CA ALA A 128 0.61 20.93 0.79
C ALA A 128 -0.06 20.93 -0.60
N VAL A 129 0.09 19.85 -1.38
CA VAL A 129 -0.58 19.71 -2.68
C VAL A 129 -2.10 19.65 -2.50
N LEU A 130 -2.60 18.82 -1.58
CA LEU A 130 -4.04 18.74 -1.33
C LEU A 130 -4.63 20.07 -0.86
N ALA A 131 -3.92 20.83 -0.02
CA ALA A 131 -4.33 22.16 0.40
C ALA A 131 -4.44 23.16 -0.78
N LYS A 132 -3.71 22.93 -1.88
CA LYS A 132 -3.84 23.71 -3.12
C LYS A 132 -4.92 23.20 -4.05
N LEU A 133 -5.17 21.89 -4.08
CA LEU A 133 -6.21 21.29 -4.92
C LEU A 133 -7.62 21.53 -4.36
N LEU A 134 -7.80 21.43 -3.04
CA LEU A 134 -9.14 21.52 -2.42
C LEU A 134 -9.92 22.80 -2.79
N PRO A 135 -9.34 24.02 -2.75
CA PRO A 135 -10.06 25.22 -3.14
C PRO A 135 -10.44 25.27 -4.62
N LEU A 136 -9.73 24.53 -5.48
CA LEU A 136 -9.99 24.49 -6.92
C LEU A 136 -11.14 23.54 -7.28
N MET A 137 -11.61 22.72 -6.33
CA MET A 137 -12.74 21.81 -6.52
C MET A 137 -14.10 22.52 -6.43
N ASP A 138 -14.14 23.77 -5.99
CA ASP A 138 -15.39 24.51 -5.79
C ASP A 138 -15.94 25.11 -7.10
N GLY A 139 -17.25 25.08 -7.26
CA GLY A 139 -17.98 25.58 -8.43
C GLY A 139 -18.25 24.56 -9.55
N ASP A 140 -18.88 25.03 -10.63
CA ASP A 140 -19.37 24.19 -11.74
C ASP A 140 -18.50 24.30 -13.02
N THR A 141 -17.24 24.72 -12.85
CA THR A 141 -16.31 24.84 -13.99
C THR A 141 -15.73 23.49 -14.39
N ASP A 142 -15.28 23.37 -15.64
CA ASP A 142 -14.56 22.17 -16.12
C ASP A 142 -13.29 21.91 -15.30
N THR A 143 -12.62 22.98 -14.84
CA THR A 143 -11.46 22.87 -13.94
C THR A 143 -11.85 22.27 -12.59
N ALA A 144 -12.95 22.72 -12.00
CA ALA A 144 -13.43 22.18 -10.72
C ALA A 144 -13.78 20.69 -10.84
N LYS A 145 -14.47 20.29 -11.91
CA LYS A 145 -14.80 18.89 -12.21
C LYS A 145 -13.55 18.03 -12.41
N PHE A 146 -12.56 18.54 -13.14
CA PHE A 146 -11.28 17.85 -13.36
C PHE A 146 -10.50 17.66 -12.06
N VAL A 147 -10.32 18.73 -11.28
CA VAL A 147 -9.57 18.67 -10.01
C VAL A 147 -10.29 17.78 -8.99
N ALA A 148 -11.62 17.81 -8.95
CA ALA A 148 -12.41 16.95 -8.08
C ALA A 148 -12.25 15.45 -8.37
N SER A 149 -11.76 15.11 -9.57
CA SER A 149 -11.47 13.75 -10.02
C SER A 149 -10.01 13.35 -9.83
N ILE A 150 -9.16 14.20 -9.25
CA ILE A 150 -7.80 13.83 -8.85
C ILE A 150 -7.83 13.17 -7.47
N ARG A 151 -7.11 12.07 -7.33
CA ARG A 151 -6.92 11.33 -6.08
C ARG A 151 -5.43 11.23 -5.78
N SER A 152 -5.05 11.55 -4.55
CA SER A 152 -3.75 11.11 -4.02
C SER A 152 -3.87 9.63 -3.67
N ILE A 153 -3.14 8.78 -4.38
CA ILE A 153 -3.10 7.34 -4.14
C ILE A 153 -1.84 6.91 -3.36
N LEU A 154 -1.06 7.88 -2.88
CA LEU A 154 0.11 7.66 -2.03
C LEU A 154 1.08 6.64 -2.66
N SER A 155 1.60 5.72 -1.84
CA SER A 155 2.64 4.77 -2.21
C SER A 155 2.11 3.45 -2.77
N VAL A 156 1.00 3.47 -3.49
CA VAL A 156 0.46 2.26 -4.16
C VAL A 156 1.43 1.79 -5.25
N ASP A 157 1.65 0.48 -5.33
CA ASP A 157 2.57 -0.09 -6.31
C ASP A 157 2.09 0.11 -7.75
N ILE A 158 3.06 0.36 -8.64
CA ILE A 158 2.84 0.45 -10.09
C ILE A 158 3.50 -0.74 -10.78
N SER A 159 2.75 -1.41 -11.65
CA SER A 159 3.28 -2.36 -12.62
C SER A 159 3.63 -1.64 -13.93
N LEU A 160 4.89 -1.72 -14.34
CA LEU A 160 5.44 -1.09 -15.54
C LEU A 160 5.75 -2.16 -16.59
N ASP A 161 5.26 -1.93 -17.81
CA ASP A 161 5.43 -2.81 -18.94
C ASP A 161 6.27 -2.14 -20.03
N TYR A 162 7.52 -2.61 -20.17
CA TYR A 162 8.44 -2.14 -21.20
C TYR A 162 8.35 -2.96 -22.49
N GLN A 163 7.50 -3.99 -22.55
CA GLN A 163 7.30 -4.73 -23.78
C GLN A 163 6.62 -3.81 -24.81
N ARG A 164 7.33 -3.58 -25.91
CA ARG A 164 6.84 -2.81 -27.07
C ARG A 164 5.94 -3.63 -27.99
N GLN A 165 5.96 -4.95 -27.85
CA GLN A 165 5.16 -5.89 -28.62
C GLN A 165 4.23 -6.65 -27.68
N PRO A 166 3.05 -7.07 -28.15
CA PRO A 166 2.18 -7.93 -27.36
C PRO A 166 2.91 -9.23 -26.99
N ALA A 167 2.66 -9.72 -25.79
CA ALA A 167 3.21 -10.97 -25.27
C ALA A 167 2.98 -12.10 -26.30
N ASN A 168 4.05 -12.85 -26.60
CA ASN A 168 3.96 -14.01 -27.46
C ASN A 168 3.31 -15.18 -26.70
N LEU A 169 2.85 -16.19 -27.45
CA LEU A 169 2.34 -17.42 -26.84
C LEU A 169 3.45 -18.11 -26.03
N GLY A 170 3.30 -18.13 -24.70
CA GLY A 170 4.30 -18.68 -23.77
C GLY A 170 5.04 -17.63 -22.94
N ASP A 171 4.86 -16.34 -23.23
CA ASP A 171 5.34 -15.27 -22.34
C ASP A 171 4.51 -15.22 -21.06
N ASP A 172 5.20 -15.02 -19.94
CA ASP A 172 4.56 -14.81 -18.64
C ASP A 172 4.01 -13.38 -18.56
N VAL A 173 2.68 -13.25 -18.69
CA VAL A 173 1.99 -11.95 -18.76
C VAL A 173 2.09 -11.14 -17.45
N ASP A 174 2.41 -11.81 -16.34
CA ASP A 174 2.59 -11.18 -15.04
C ASP A 174 4.01 -10.64 -14.85
N LYS A 175 4.92 -10.96 -15.77
CA LYS A 175 6.32 -10.54 -15.73
C LYS A 175 6.49 -9.06 -16.09
N LYS A 176 6.17 -8.19 -15.14
CA LYS A 176 6.27 -6.72 -15.24
C LYS A 176 7.20 -6.15 -14.16
N GLU A 177 7.81 -5.00 -14.43
CA GLU A 177 8.59 -4.32 -13.39
C GLU A 177 7.62 -3.71 -12.36
N GLN A 178 7.82 -4.00 -11.08
CA GLN A 178 7.06 -3.41 -9.99
C GLN A 178 7.86 -2.28 -9.36
N LYS A 179 7.19 -1.16 -9.09
CA LYS A 179 7.76 0.01 -8.42
C LYS A 179 6.83 0.49 -7.31
N SER A 180 7.40 0.84 -6.15
CA SER A 180 6.67 1.43 -5.02
C SER A 180 7.00 2.93 -4.88
N PRO A 181 6.37 3.82 -5.66
CA PRO A 181 6.65 5.25 -5.57
C PRO A 181 6.32 5.84 -4.19
N ASP A 182 6.89 7.01 -3.85
CA ASP A 182 6.62 7.62 -2.55
C ASP A 182 5.24 8.28 -2.51
N LEU A 183 4.84 9.01 -3.56
CA LEU A 183 3.49 9.55 -3.74
C LEU A 183 3.04 9.55 -5.19
N GLN A 184 1.73 9.61 -5.39
CA GLN A 184 1.12 9.64 -6.71
C GLN A 184 -0.20 10.38 -6.73
N TYR A 185 -0.50 11.00 -7.87
CA TYR A 185 -1.79 11.63 -8.14
C TYR A 185 -2.39 11.03 -9.42
N CYS A 186 -3.55 10.42 -9.28
CA CYS A 186 -4.26 9.74 -10.35
C CYS A 186 -5.61 10.41 -10.61
N HIS A 187 -5.95 10.60 -11.88
CA HIS A 187 -7.29 11.01 -12.28
C HIS A 187 -8.19 9.77 -12.35
N LEU A 188 -9.44 9.85 -11.89
CA LEU A 188 -10.36 8.71 -11.84
C LEU A 188 -10.60 8.01 -13.19
N GLU A 189 -10.44 8.74 -14.29
CA GLU A 189 -10.61 8.23 -15.66
C GLU A 189 -9.28 7.73 -16.28
N SER A 190 -8.19 7.68 -15.52
CA SER A 190 -6.87 7.28 -15.99
C SER A 190 -6.47 5.91 -15.43
N GLU A 191 -5.89 5.07 -16.28
CA GLU A 191 -5.31 3.77 -15.89
C GLU A 191 -4.02 3.94 -15.07
N HIS A 192 -3.25 4.99 -15.36
CA HIS A 192 -2.01 5.31 -14.66
C HIS A 192 -2.11 6.64 -13.93
N SER A 193 -1.37 6.77 -12.84
CA SER A 193 -1.13 8.06 -12.18
C SER A 193 -0.59 9.07 -13.19
N GLY A 194 -1.16 10.28 -13.20
CA GLY A 194 -0.66 11.34 -14.08
C GLY A 194 0.66 11.93 -13.57
N VAL A 195 0.84 11.96 -12.25
CA VAL A 195 2.03 12.49 -11.59
C VAL A 195 2.53 11.50 -10.55
N VAL A 196 3.84 11.24 -10.55
CA VAL A 196 4.56 10.46 -9.54
C VAL A 196 5.54 11.37 -8.82
N ILE A 197 5.72 11.17 -7.51
CA ILE A 197 6.71 11.87 -6.69
C ILE A 197 7.68 10.85 -6.11
N GLU A 198 8.96 11.17 -6.17
CA GLU A 198 10.04 10.41 -5.55
C GLU A 198 10.88 11.31 -4.67
N VAL A 199 11.26 10.80 -3.52
CA VAL A 199 12.09 11.48 -2.53
C VAL A 199 13.37 10.66 -2.37
N ALA A 200 14.50 11.31 -2.58
CA ALA A 200 15.82 10.76 -2.30
C ALA A 200 16.36 11.49 -1.07
N TYR A 201 16.55 10.78 0.04
CA TYR A 201 17.16 11.34 1.24
C TYR A 201 18.51 10.70 1.54
N SER A 202 19.57 11.51 1.49
CA SER A 202 20.95 11.09 1.77
C SER A 202 21.51 9.97 0.87
N GLN A 203 20.71 9.37 -0.02
CA GLN A 203 21.12 8.36 -0.99
C GLN A 203 20.69 8.72 -2.41
N GLN A 204 21.66 8.62 -3.33
CA GLN A 204 21.57 8.65 -4.79
C GLN A 204 20.47 9.51 -5.46
N GLY A 205 20.39 10.81 -5.16
CA GLY A 205 19.69 11.77 -6.05
C GLY A 205 20.09 11.66 -7.54
N LYS A 206 21.28 11.08 -7.81
CA LYS A 206 21.79 10.74 -9.15
C LYS A 206 20.88 9.80 -9.97
N GLU A 207 20.01 9.02 -9.32
CA GLU A 207 19.15 8.05 -10.00
C GLU A 207 17.72 8.57 -10.26
N LEU A 208 17.30 9.72 -9.70
CA LEU A 208 15.95 10.27 -9.88
C LEU A 208 15.59 10.48 -11.36
N LYS A 209 16.55 10.95 -12.17
CA LYS A 209 16.34 11.12 -13.62
C LYS A 209 16.14 9.79 -14.36
N LYS A 210 16.83 8.73 -13.93
CA LYS A 210 16.64 7.39 -14.52
C LYS A 210 15.30 6.81 -14.09
N LEU A 211 14.94 7.01 -12.83
CA LEU A 211 13.65 6.59 -12.28
C LEU A 211 12.48 7.30 -12.99
N ALA A 212 12.60 8.61 -13.26
CA ALA A 212 11.63 9.35 -14.06
C ALA A 212 11.44 8.75 -15.47
N LYS A 213 12.55 8.43 -16.15
CA LYS A 213 12.50 7.76 -17.46
C LYS A 213 11.87 6.37 -17.40
N ALA A 214 12.13 5.63 -16.32
CA ALA A 214 11.54 4.32 -16.07
C ALA A 214 10.01 4.43 -15.94
N TYR A 215 9.51 5.31 -15.08
CA TYR A 215 8.07 5.56 -14.93
C TYR A 215 7.40 6.00 -16.24
N ILE A 216 7.93 7.03 -16.91
CA ILE A 216 7.31 7.56 -18.13
C ILE A 216 7.37 6.51 -19.26
N GLY A 217 8.51 5.83 -19.42
CA GLY A 217 8.71 4.81 -20.45
C GLY A 217 7.87 3.55 -20.21
N GLY A 218 7.90 3.02 -18.99
CA GLY A 218 7.22 1.78 -18.60
C GLY A 218 5.70 1.90 -18.48
N SER A 219 5.18 3.12 -18.29
CA SER A 219 3.74 3.42 -18.39
C SER A 219 3.33 3.81 -19.81
N LYS A 220 4.22 3.71 -20.80
CA LYS A 220 3.99 4.10 -22.21
C LYS A 220 3.46 5.55 -22.33
N GLY A 221 3.93 6.43 -21.45
CA GLY A 221 3.52 7.83 -21.37
C GLY A 221 2.20 8.07 -20.64
N GLY A 222 1.64 7.08 -19.94
CA GLY A 222 0.49 7.28 -19.04
C GLY A 222 0.83 8.19 -17.86
N ILE A 223 2.01 7.98 -17.25
CA ILE A 223 2.60 8.92 -16.30
C ILE A 223 3.16 10.10 -17.07
N LYS A 224 2.63 11.30 -16.78
CA LYS A 224 2.93 12.54 -17.52
C LYS A 224 4.09 13.31 -16.91
N ALA A 225 4.26 13.24 -15.59
CA ALA A 225 5.33 13.92 -14.88
C ALA A 225 5.84 13.08 -13.71
N VAL A 226 7.14 13.21 -13.44
CA VAL A 226 7.77 12.64 -12.25
C VAL A 226 8.55 13.76 -11.56
N ILE A 227 8.19 14.05 -10.32
CA ILE A 227 8.86 15.09 -9.53
C ILE A 227 9.80 14.40 -8.55
N GLY A 228 11.10 14.64 -8.72
CA GLY A 228 12.14 14.09 -7.85
C GLY A 228 12.66 15.15 -6.88
N PHE A 229 12.60 14.87 -5.58
CA PHE A 229 13.20 15.68 -4.52
C PHE A 229 14.48 15.01 -4.01
N ASP A 230 15.64 15.64 -4.21
CA ASP A 230 16.90 15.22 -3.59
C ASP A 230 17.09 16.04 -2.31
N ILE A 231 16.59 15.52 -1.19
CA ILE A 231 16.69 16.16 0.13
C ILE A 231 17.99 15.76 0.84
N ASN A 232 18.68 16.75 1.39
CA ASN A 232 20.03 16.58 1.90
C ASN A 232 20.25 17.29 3.23
N LYS A 233 21.06 16.68 4.10
CA LYS A 233 21.43 17.23 5.40
C LYS A 233 22.59 18.22 5.30
N ASP A 234 23.62 17.86 4.55
CA ASP A 234 24.92 18.57 4.54
C ASP A 234 25.16 19.39 3.26
N LYS A 235 24.23 19.34 2.31
CA LYS A 235 24.27 20.11 1.06
C LYS A 235 22.88 20.62 0.69
N GLU A 236 22.83 21.51 -0.29
CA GLU A 236 21.57 22.04 -0.81
C GLU A 236 20.67 20.91 -1.34
N SER A 237 19.38 21.00 -1.00
CA SER A 237 18.36 20.10 -1.52
C SER A 237 17.90 20.58 -2.89
N THR A 238 17.60 19.67 -3.82
CA THR A 238 17.20 20.04 -5.18
C THR A 238 15.88 19.40 -5.58
N ILE A 239 15.20 20.03 -6.54
CA ILE A 239 13.98 19.52 -7.17
C ILE A 239 14.23 19.34 -8.66
N SER A 240 13.71 18.26 -9.22
CA SER A 240 13.72 17.96 -10.65
C SER A 240 12.33 17.57 -11.13
N VAL A 241 11.99 17.94 -12.37
CA VAL A 241 10.72 17.66 -13.05
C VAL A 241 11.01 17.15 -14.44
#